data_AF-A0A0F9LAR5-F1
#
_entry.id   AF-A0A0F9LAR5-F1
#
_cell.length_a   1.000
_cell.length_b   1.000
_cell.length_c   1.000
_cell.angle_alpha   90.00
_cell.angle_beta   90.00
_cell.angle_gamma   90.00
#
_symmetry.space_group_name_H-M   'P 1'
#
loop_
_entity.id
_entity.type
_entity.pdbx_description
1 polymer ?
#
loop_
_entity_poly.entity_id
_entity_poly.type
_entity_poly.pdbx_seq_one_letter_code
_entity_poly.pdbx_strand_id
1 'polypeptide(L)'
;MKYCPNCGFQNKFSYNFCHKCGKRLKKSVVGKVKPKDDPIPEFRINEYITLKLKKGKTIIYIKDKEFLQCKYLLIEIPIENIKEFKDILSIDELSEKLDHSLEEKRKPRNLSAEAEFWGHCSNLQTWFEHGYDTRLLHSNLSFPLLKKLTDVGDPIARMIFKDEIAERMTGGHTTVSKYLIEENYLEYFNKEESDVLMEYFKKEIAKDFKSSYGKVMHNFELSTCLDLINENIHNSKILIVNRFKRIDILDNTSLMGFTIEGNFISKIALNRCGLQVVPDSIENLKNLNEIYLTENMIREIPESFGSLVNLGILNLSKNKLKVIPESFGNLYSLEILNLNHNQLEWLPNSIKGLKNLKILSLWGNKLSSLPEQIGSLSSLNILGLSYNLLKSIPDSISNLKALHTLDLSNNALVKVPDSLGKVESLHTLWLNNNHLKILPSALSMLTNLKDLYLVNNPLVLNTNEET
;
A
#
# COMPACT_ATOMS: atom_id res chain seq x y z
N MET A 1 63.20 0.28 -29.07
CA MET A 1 64.44 0.55 -29.84
C MET A 1 65.65 0.16 -29.00
N LYS A 2 66.67 -0.52 -29.55
CA LYS A 2 67.90 -0.86 -28.80
C LYS A 2 68.88 0.32 -28.88
N TYR A 3 69.23 0.92 -27.75
CA TYR A 3 70.22 2.01 -27.67
C TYR A 3 71.51 1.50 -27.01
N CYS A 4 72.67 1.98 -27.46
CA CYS A 4 73.95 1.71 -26.80
C CYS A 4 74.13 2.70 -25.64
N PRO A 5 74.18 2.25 -24.37
CA PRO A 5 74.26 3.15 -23.23
C PRO A 5 75.60 3.89 -23.09
N ASN A 6 76.63 3.53 -23.87
CA ASN A 6 77.96 4.14 -23.74
C ASN A 6 78.31 5.14 -24.83
N CYS A 7 77.69 5.05 -26.01
CA CYS A 7 77.97 5.97 -27.13
C CYS A 7 76.72 6.59 -27.76
N GLY A 8 75.53 6.32 -27.20
CA GLY A 8 74.27 6.92 -27.62
C GLY A 8 73.75 6.52 -29.00
N PHE A 9 74.49 5.69 -29.75
CA PHE A 9 74.12 5.33 -31.11
C PHE A 9 72.90 4.39 -31.14
N GLN A 10 71.85 4.76 -31.87
CA GLN A 10 70.69 3.92 -32.13
C GLN A 10 70.98 2.94 -33.27
N ASN A 11 70.80 1.64 -33.03
CA ASN A 11 71.07 0.62 -34.05
C ASN A 11 69.80 0.35 -34.88
N LYS A 12 69.88 0.49 -36.21
CA LYS A 12 68.80 0.19 -37.17
C LYS A 12 68.83 -1.25 -37.71
N PHE A 13 69.80 -2.09 -37.30
CA PHE A 13 69.92 -3.48 -37.76
C PHE A 13 69.84 -4.52 -36.61
N SER A 14 69.47 -5.75 -36.95
CA SER A 14 69.11 -6.88 -36.06
C SER A 14 70.28 -7.61 -35.38
N TYR A 15 71.43 -6.96 -35.16
CA TYR A 15 72.59 -7.56 -34.47
C TYR A 15 72.54 -7.34 -32.94
N ASN A 16 73.12 -8.27 -32.16
CA ASN A 16 73.10 -8.23 -30.68
C ASN A 16 74.32 -7.50 -30.04
N PHE A 17 75.19 -6.89 -30.84
CA PHE A 17 76.41 -6.17 -30.42
C PHE A 17 76.56 -4.82 -31.14
N CYS A 18 77.28 -3.86 -30.55
CA CYS A 18 77.54 -2.54 -31.14
C CYS A 18 78.77 -2.57 -32.06
N HIS A 19 78.60 -2.26 -33.36
CA HIS A 19 79.70 -2.21 -34.35
C HIS A 19 80.83 -1.23 -33.99
N LYS A 20 80.54 -0.16 -33.24
CA LYS A 20 81.52 0.90 -32.95
C LYS A 20 82.41 0.62 -31.71
N CYS A 21 81.96 -0.21 -30.78
CA CYS A 21 82.69 -0.47 -29.52
C CYS A 21 82.64 -1.94 -29.04
N GLY A 22 82.05 -2.85 -29.81
CA GLY A 22 82.10 -4.30 -29.62
C GLY A 22 81.21 -4.91 -28.52
N LYS A 23 80.53 -4.11 -27.66
CA LYS A 23 79.75 -4.64 -26.51
C LYS A 23 78.30 -5.04 -26.82
N ARG A 24 77.76 -5.99 -26.04
CA ARG A 24 76.41 -6.60 -26.17
C ARG A 24 75.29 -5.66 -25.66
N LEU A 25 74.20 -5.51 -26.41
CA LEU A 25 73.08 -4.60 -26.09
C LEU A 25 72.09 -5.25 -25.08
N LYS A 26 71.76 -4.57 -23.97
CA LYS A 26 70.79 -5.06 -22.95
C LYS A 26 69.34 -4.67 -23.31
N LYS A 27 68.37 -5.57 -23.07
CA LYS A 27 66.92 -5.31 -23.19
C LYS A 27 66.46 -4.42 -22.03
N SER A 28 65.71 -3.35 -22.30
CA SER A 28 65.04 -2.58 -21.26
C SER A 28 63.86 -3.39 -20.71
N VAL A 29 63.99 -3.87 -19.48
CA VAL A 29 62.86 -4.30 -18.66
C VAL A 29 62.16 -3.02 -18.22
N VAL A 30 60.92 -2.83 -18.64
CA VAL A 30 60.04 -1.79 -18.08
C VAL A 30 59.82 -2.18 -16.62
N GLY A 31 60.55 -1.52 -15.71
CA GLY A 31 60.29 -1.62 -14.29
C GLY A 31 58.88 -1.13 -14.00
N LYS A 32 58.10 -1.94 -13.27
CA LYS A 32 56.89 -1.47 -12.60
C LYS A 32 57.31 -0.35 -11.65
N VAL A 33 57.08 0.90 -12.06
CA VAL A 33 57.00 2.02 -11.13
C VAL A 33 55.74 1.76 -10.31
N LYS A 34 55.90 1.50 -9.00
CA LYS A 34 54.77 1.59 -8.07
C LYS A 34 54.24 3.03 -8.17
N PRO A 35 52.93 3.26 -8.35
CA PRO A 35 52.39 4.62 -8.27
C PRO A 35 52.77 5.17 -6.90
N LYS A 36 53.37 6.36 -6.87
CA LYS A 36 53.29 7.19 -5.68
C LYS A 36 51.82 7.53 -5.50
N ASP A 37 51.28 7.31 -4.32
CA ASP A 37 49.97 7.81 -3.94
C ASP A 37 50.05 9.34 -3.90
N ASP A 38 49.81 9.99 -5.04
CA ASP A 38 49.43 11.41 -5.02
C ASP A 38 48.15 11.53 -4.17
N PRO A 39 48.03 12.54 -3.30
CA PRO A 39 46.85 12.70 -2.47
C PRO A 39 45.63 12.78 -3.37
N ILE A 40 44.65 11.92 -3.09
CA ILE A 40 43.35 11.93 -3.79
C ILE A 40 42.80 13.36 -3.69
N PRO A 41 42.52 14.05 -4.82
CA PRO A 41 41.84 15.32 -4.80
C PRO A 41 40.54 15.20 -4.02
N GLU A 42 40.45 15.92 -2.91
CA GLU A 42 39.30 16.00 -2.02
C GLU A 42 38.85 17.45 -1.96
N PHE A 43 37.56 17.69 -2.21
CA PHE A 43 36.97 19.02 -2.17
C PHE A 43 35.72 18.98 -1.30
N ARG A 44 35.72 19.82 -0.27
CA ARG A 44 34.60 19.95 0.67
C ARG A 44 33.76 21.15 0.29
N ILE A 45 32.51 20.92 -0.08
CA ILE A 45 31.54 21.97 -0.44
C ILE A 45 31.02 22.65 0.83
N ASN A 46 30.62 21.83 1.80
CA ASN A 46 30.10 22.28 3.08
C ASN A 46 30.31 21.20 4.16
N GLU A 47 29.68 21.34 5.32
CA GLU A 47 29.87 20.37 6.39
C GLU A 47 29.34 18.96 6.06
N TYR A 48 28.41 18.85 5.11
CA TYR A 48 27.71 17.62 4.70
C TYR A 48 28.27 16.99 3.41
N ILE A 49 28.62 17.79 2.40
CA ILE A 49 28.98 17.33 1.04
C ILE A 49 30.50 17.40 0.84
N THR A 50 31.09 16.30 0.40
CA THR A 50 32.50 16.21 0.01
C THR A 50 32.64 15.40 -1.27
N LEU A 51 33.49 15.82 -2.20
CA LEU A 51 33.82 15.09 -3.42
C LEU A 51 35.23 14.53 -3.33
N LYS A 52 35.44 13.29 -3.80
CA LYS A 52 36.77 12.67 -3.90
C LYS A 52 36.99 12.06 -5.28
N LEU A 53 38.18 12.23 -5.85
CA LEU A 53 38.56 11.60 -7.11
C LEU A 53 39.15 10.19 -6.88
N LYS A 54 38.36 9.14 -7.06
CA LYS A 54 38.83 7.75 -6.90
C LYS A 54 38.85 7.01 -8.23
N LYS A 55 40.00 6.42 -8.57
CA LYS A 55 40.17 5.61 -9.80
C LYS A 55 39.69 6.34 -11.07
N GLY A 56 39.95 7.64 -11.17
CA GLY A 56 39.54 8.47 -12.31
C GLY A 56 38.06 8.84 -12.35
N LYS A 57 37.30 8.62 -11.27
CA LYS A 57 35.88 9.02 -11.15
C LYS A 57 35.67 9.94 -9.95
N THR A 58 34.85 10.96 -10.13
CA THR A 58 34.36 11.78 -9.02
C THR A 58 33.31 10.99 -8.24
N ILE A 59 33.47 10.94 -6.92
CA ILE A 59 32.52 10.31 -6.00
C ILE A 59 32.05 11.37 -5.01
N ILE A 60 30.73 11.50 -4.85
CA ILE A 60 30.12 12.38 -3.85
C ILE A 60 29.96 11.60 -2.54
N TYR A 61 30.26 12.27 -1.42
CA TYR A 61 30.05 11.81 -0.06
C TYR A 61 29.09 12.75 0.65
N ILE A 62 28.13 12.19 1.40
CA ILE A 62 27.20 12.92 2.28
C ILE A 62 27.41 12.42 3.71
N LYS A 63 27.90 13.27 4.61
CA LYS A 63 28.40 12.90 5.97
C LYS A 63 29.22 11.60 5.93
N ASP A 64 30.30 11.64 5.15
CA ASP A 64 31.28 10.56 5.00
C ASP A 64 30.76 9.24 4.40
N LYS A 65 29.50 9.19 3.93
CA LYS A 65 28.94 8.03 3.22
C LYS A 65 28.88 8.29 1.72
N GLU A 66 29.30 7.30 0.93
CA GLU A 66 29.22 7.36 -0.53
C GLU A 66 27.77 7.54 -0.99
N PHE A 67 27.56 8.54 -1.84
CA PHE A 67 26.29 8.79 -2.49
C PHE A 67 26.27 8.08 -3.84
N LEU A 68 25.55 6.96 -3.91
CA LEU A 68 25.54 6.07 -5.07
C LEU A 68 24.38 6.35 -6.04
N GLN A 69 23.46 7.26 -5.68
CA GLN A 69 22.31 7.64 -6.52
C GLN A 69 22.72 8.72 -7.53
N CYS A 70 23.52 8.36 -8.53
CA CYS A 70 23.60 9.01 -9.84
C CYS A 70 24.63 8.29 -10.71
N LYS A 71 24.27 7.91 -11.94
CA LYS A 71 25.25 7.34 -12.89
C LYS A 71 26.13 8.43 -13.53
N TYR A 72 25.66 9.68 -13.60
CA TYR A 72 26.32 10.77 -14.34
C TYR A 72 26.13 12.13 -13.64
N LEU A 73 27.22 12.89 -13.43
CA LEU A 73 27.21 14.23 -12.81
C LEU A 73 27.23 15.40 -13.82
N LEU A 74 27.46 15.12 -15.10
CA LEU A 74 27.59 16.13 -16.16
C LEU A 74 26.56 15.87 -17.24
N ILE A 75 25.72 16.89 -17.47
CA ILE A 75 24.82 16.95 -18.61
C ILE A 75 25.54 17.72 -19.72
N GLU A 76 25.68 17.08 -20.86
CA GLU A 76 26.17 17.75 -22.06
C GLU A 76 24.98 18.41 -22.74
N ILE A 77 24.95 19.73 -22.62
CA ILE A 77 23.95 20.58 -23.25
C ILE A 77 24.58 21.10 -24.56
N PRO A 78 24.14 20.66 -25.75
CA PRO A 78 24.60 21.21 -27.01
C PRO A 78 24.09 22.65 -27.16
N ILE A 79 24.95 23.61 -26.81
CA ILE A 79 24.69 25.06 -26.87
C ILE A 79 24.25 25.49 -28.28
N GLU A 80 24.74 24.81 -29.32
CA GLU A 80 24.42 25.05 -30.74
C GLU A 80 22.93 24.79 -31.08
N ASN A 81 22.24 23.96 -30.31
CA ASN A 81 20.85 23.60 -30.52
C ASN A 81 19.87 24.50 -29.75
N ILE A 82 20.38 25.45 -28.96
CA ILE A 82 19.57 26.35 -28.14
C ILE A 82 19.41 27.67 -28.87
N LYS A 83 18.21 27.92 -29.41
CA LYS A 83 17.92 29.13 -30.18
C LYS A 83 17.97 30.39 -29.31
N GLU A 84 17.47 30.34 -28.07
CA GLU A 84 17.51 31.47 -27.12
C GLU A 84 17.64 30.96 -25.67
N PHE A 85 18.77 31.28 -25.02
CA PHE A 85 19.00 30.95 -23.59
C PHE A 85 18.07 31.69 -22.63
N LYS A 86 17.42 32.76 -23.09
CA LYS A 86 16.55 33.60 -22.26
C LYS A 86 15.20 32.93 -21.93
N ASP A 87 14.84 31.88 -22.68
CA ASP A 87 13.56 31.19 -22.57
C ASP A 87 13.67 29.82 -21.87
N ILE A 88 14.78 29.56 -21.17
CA ILE A 88 15.02 28.31 -20.43
C ILE A 88 15.11 28.66 -18.95
N LEU A 89 14.17 28.12 -18.15
CA LEU A 89 14.04 28.40 -16.73
C LEU A 89 14.81 27.39 -15.86
N SER A 90 15.13 26.20 -16.37
CA SER A 90 15.87 25.15 -15.64
C SER A 90 16.63 24.18 -16.56
N ILE A 91 17.56 23.43 -15.97
CA ILE A 91 18.27 22.34 -16.65
C ILE A 91 17.31 21.19 -17.06
N ASP A 92 16.24 20.96 -16.30
CA ASP A 92 15.25 19.91 -16.61
C ASP A 92 14.43 20.26 -17.86
N GLU A 93 13.93 21.49 -17.94
CA GLU A 93 13.18 22.00 -19.12
C GLU A 93 14.02 21.90 -20.39
N LEU A 94 15.32 22.21 -20.25
CA LEU A 94 16.27 22.12 -21.33
C LEU A 94 16.49 20.68 -21.80
N SER A 95 16.56 19.72 -20.87
CA SER A 95 16.73 18.30 -21.20
C SER A 95 15.51 17.73 -21.91
N GLU A 96 14.30 18.11 -21.50
CA GLU A 96 13.06 17.70 -22.16
C GLU A 96 12.95 18.28 -23.59
N LYS A 97 13.24 19.57 -23.76
CA LYS A 97 13.24 20.24 -25.08
C LYS A 97 14.24 19.61 -26.06
N LEU A 98 15.32 19.01 -25.56
CA LEU A 98 16.37 18.38 -26.36
C LEU A 98 16.16 16.87 -26.60
N ASP A 99 15.04 16.29 -26.14
CA ASP A 99 14.66 14.88 -26.33
C ASP A 99 15.79 13.90 -26.03
N HIS A 100 16.52 14.16 -24.94
CA HIS A 100 17.62 13.33 -24.49
C HIS A 100 17.19 12.53 -23.25
N SER A 101 17.01 11.22 -23.42
CA SER A 101 17.21 10.31 -22.30
C SER A 101 18.69 10.43 -21.92
N LEU A 102 18.96 11.10 -20.81
CA LEU A 102 20.33 11.42 -20.36
C LEU A 102 21.18 10.18 -20.00
N GLU A 103 20.71 8.98 -20.32
CA GLU A 103 21.37 7.71 -20.04
C GLU A 103 22.19 7.16 -21.22
N GLU A 104 21.88 7.47 -22.48
CA GLU A 104 22.29 6.56 -23.57
C GLU A 104 23.59 6.85 -24.33
N LYS A 105 24.16 8.07 -24.36
CA LYS A 105 25.31 8.34 -25.26
C LYS A 105 26.36 9.30 -24.70
N ARG A 106 27.16 8.89 -23.70
CA ARG A 106 28.45 9.55 -23.45
C ARG A 106 29.39 9.29 -24.64
N LYS A 107 29.64 10.31 -25.46
CA LYS A 107 30.80 10.31 -26.35
C LYS A 107 32.08 10.32 -25.47
N PRO A 108 33.16 9.62 -25.87
CA PRO A 108 34.41 9.66 -25.12
C PRO A 108 34.93 11.10 -25.07
N ARG A 109 35.02 11.64 -23.85
CA ARG A 109 35.50 13.01 -23.61
C ARG A 109 37.02 13.04 -23.67
N ASN A 110 37.56 14.11 -24.23
CA ASN A 110 38.99 14.41 -24.21
C ASN A 110 39.35 15.30 -23.01
N LEU A 111 38.78 15.00 -21.83
CA LEU A 111 39.00 15.72 -20.57
C LEU A 111 39.80 14.82 -19.62
N SER A 112 40.77 15.38 -18.90
CA SER A 112 41.42 14.65 -17.82
C SER A 112 40.44 14.40 -16.68
N ALA A 113 40.60 13.29 -15.97
CA ALA A 113 39.76 12.97 -14.81
C ALA A 113 39.80 14.07 -13.73
N GLU A 114 40.92 14.79 -13.64
CA GLU A 114 41.11 15.93 -12.74
C GLU A 114 40.32 17.17 -13.20
N ALA A 115 40.33 17.50 -14.49
CA ALA A 115 39.52 18.59 -15.03
C ALA A 115 38.01 18.31 -14.88
N GLU A 116 37.59 17.06 -15.13
CA GLU A 116 36.21 16.62 -14.89
C GLU A 116 35.83 16.73 -13.41
N PHE A 117 36.74 16.34 -12.50
CA PHE A 117 36.55 16.47 -11.06
C PHE A 117 36.33 17.93 -10.61
N TRP A 118 37.17 18.86 -11.05
CA TRP A 118 37.00 20.27 -10.69
C TRP A 118 35.75 20.89 -11.29
N GLY A 119 35.34 20.48 -12.50
CA GLY A 119 34.05 20.86 -13.07
C GLY A 119 32.86 20.40 -12.21
N HIS A 120 32.88 19.15 -11.75
CA HIS A 120 31.87 18.64 -10.82
C HIS A 120 31.84 19.41 -9.49
N CYS A 121 33.02 19.70 -8.93
CA CYS A 121 33.16 20.48 -7.71
C CYS A 121 32.56 21.88 -7.88
N SER A 122 32.87 22.56 -8.98
CA SER A 122 32.33 23.88 -9.29
C SER A 122 30.82 23.86 -9.42
N ASN A 123 30.23 22.88 -10.12
CA ASN A 123 28.78 22.80 -10.29
C ASN A 123 28.06 22.59 -8.95
N LEU A 124 28.54 21.67 -8.12
CA LEU A 124 27.96 21.43 -6.80
C LEU A 124 28.18 22.60 -5.83
N GLN A 125 29.31 23.31 -5.95
CA GLN A 125 29.61 24.50 -5.16
C GLN A 125 28.61 25.61 -5.52
N THR A 126 28.43 25.90 -6.80
CA THR A 126 27.45 26.89 -7.28
C THR A 126 26.04 26.54 -6.81
N TRP A 127 25.65 25.27 -6.91
CA TRP A 127 24.35 24.80 -6.44
C TRP A 127 24.14 25.06 -4.94
N PHE A 128 25.15 24.76 -4.12
CA PHE A 128 25.11 25.03 -2.68
C PHE A 128 25.07 26.54 -2.37
N GLU A 129 25.89 27.35 -3.04
CA GLU A 129 25.96 28.82 -2.83
C GLU A 129 24.66 29.53 -3.19
N HIS A 130 23.87 28.94 -4.09
CA HIS A 130 22.54 29.43 -4.46
C HIS A 130 21.42 28.75 -3.65
N GLY A 131 21.75 28.19 -2.48
CA GLY A 131 20.76 27.64 -1.56
C GLY A 131 20.08 26.37 -2.08
N TYR A 132 20.82 25.50 -2.77
CA TYR A 132 20.31 24.26 -3.35
C TYR A 132 19.23 24.43 -4.43
N ASP A 133 19.25 25.55 -5.16
CA ASP A 133 18.33 25.83 -6.27
C ASP A 133 18.29 24.67 -7.28
N THR A 134 17.15 23.97 -7.33
CA THR A 134 16.92 22.79 -8.17
C THR A 134 16.94 23.10 -9.66
N ARG A 135 16.93 24.37 -10.06
CA ARG A 135 17.07 24.77 -11.47
C ARG A 135 18.51 24.71 -11.96
N LEU A 136 19.49 24.73 -11.04
CA LEU A 136 20.92 24.74 -11.36
C LEU A 136 21.55 23.34 -11.47
N LEU A 137 20.82 22.31 -11.04
CA LEU A 137 21.22 20.91 -11.17
C LEU A 137 20.02 20.09 -11.60
N HIS A 138 20.21 19.21 -12.57
CA HIS A 138 19.14 18.35 -13.06
C HIS A 138 18.49 17.50 -11.95
N SER A 139 17.17 17.36 -12.03
CA SER A 139 16.28 16.63 -11.11
C SER A 139 16.82 15.27 -10.66
N ASN A 140 17.32 14.45 -11.60
CA ASN A 140 17.94 13.14 -11.30
C ASN A 140 19.12 13.18 -10.30
N LEU A 141 19.78 14.33 -10.13
CA LEU A 141 20.85 14.52 -9.16
C LEU A 141 20.40 15.43 -8.01
N SER A 142 19.76 16.55 -8.31
CA SER A 142 19.36 17.56 -7.32
C SER A 142 18.36 17.01 -6.30
N PHE A 143 17.32 16.31 -6.74
CA PHE A 143 16.29 15.80 -5.84
C PHE A 143 16.80 14.66 -4.94
N PRO A 144 17.53 13.64 -5.44
CA PRO A 144 18.16 12.64 -4.58
C PRO A 144 19.21 13.21 -3.60
N LEU A 145 19.99 14.22 -4.02
CA LEU A 145 20.93 14.91 -3.13
C LEU A 145 20.20 15.67 -2.01
N LEU A 146 19.18 16.46 -2.36
CA LEU A 146 18.34 17.17 -1.38
C LEU A 146 17.72 16.24 -0.35
N LYS A 147 17.15 15.11 -0.82
CA LYS A 147 16.62 14.07 0.07
C LYS A 147 17.71 13.58 1.02
N LYS A 148 18.90 13.24 0.49
CA LYS A 148 19.97 12.68 1.32
C LYS A 148 20.53 13.68 2.32
N LEU A 149 20.63 14.94 1.94
CA LEU A 149 21.03 16.05 2.80
C LEU A 149 20.01 16.31 3.92
N THR A 150 18.73 16.27 3.57
CA THR A 150 17.62 16.33 4.54
C THR A 150 17.73 15.18 5.54
N ASP A 151 17.94 13.95 5.08
CA ASP A 151 18.06 12.76 5.93
C ASP A 151 19.26 12.83 6.90
N VAL A 152 20.33 13.55 6.56
CA VAL A 152 21.51 13.74 7.44
C VAL A 152 21.45 15.01 8.31
N GLY A 153 20.35 15.76 8.20
CA GLY A 153 20.04 16.91 9.05
C GLY A 153 20.59 18.24 8.56
N ASP A 154 20.71 18.47 7.25
CA ASP A 154 20.96 19.80 6.69
C ASP A 154 19.65 20.64 6.72
N PRO A 155 19.61 21.76 7.46
CA PRO A 155 18.39 22.55 7.61
C PRO A 155 17.98 23.30 6.33
N ILE A 156 18.95 23.76 5.52
CA ILE A 156 18.66 24.47 4.27
C ILE A 156 18.12 23.45 3.26
N ALA A 157 18.77 22.29 3.14
CA ALA A 157 18.29 21.22 2.26
C ALA A 157 16.89 20.75 2.65
N ARG A 158 16.60 20.64 3.96
CA ARG A 158 15.27 20.26 4.46
C ARG A 158 14.19 21.24 4.03
N MET A 159 14.45 22.54 4.13
CA MET A 159 13.50 23.58 3.74
C MET A 159 13.22 23.49 2.23
N ILE A 160 14.26 23.51 1.41
CA ILE A 160 14.15 23.45 -0.05
C ILE A 160 13.50 22.15 -0.53
N PHE A 161 13.86 21.02 0.08
CA PHE A 161 13.27 19.73 -0.25
C PHE A 161 11.77 19.67 0.04
N LYS A 162 11.32 20.28 1.15
CA LYS A 162 9.89 20.42 1.43
C LYS A 162 9.19 21.30 0.40
N ASP A 163 9.75 22.47 0.08
CA ASP A 163 9.15 23.38 -0.91
C ASP A 163 8.99 22.67 -2.26
N GLU A 164 10.02 21.95 -2.66
CA GLU A 164 10.04 21.19 -3.90
C GLU A 164 9.01 20.03 -3.91
N ILE A 165 8.82 19.32 -2.79
CA ILE A 165 7.75 18.32 -2.68
C ILE A 165 6.37 19.00 -2.78
N ALA A 166 6.19 20.15 -2.12
CA ALA A 166 4.94 20.89 -2.13
C ALA A 166 4.58 21.40 -3.54
N GLU A 167 5.56 21.95 -4.28
CA GLU A 167 5.39 22.36 -5.67
C GLU A 167 4.98 21.18 -6.55
N ARG A 168 5.65 20.01 -6.42
CA ARG A 168 5.28 18.81 -7.19
C ARG A 168 3.90 18.27 -6.82
N MET A 169 3.53 18.32 -5.54
CA MET A 169 2.21 17.89 -5.06
C MET A 169 1.09 18.78 -5.61
N THR A 170 1.33 20.09 -5.71
CA THR A 170 0.35 21.09 -6.13
C THR A 170 0.35 21.39 -7.63
N GLY A 171 1.38 20.95 -8.37
CA GLY A 171 1.56 21.20 -9.80
C GLY A 171 0.57 20.51 -10.75
N GLY A 172 -0.42 19.78 -10.24
CA GLY A 172 -1.48 19.16 -11.05
C GLY A 172 -1.10 17.85 -11.75
N HIS A 173 0.13 17.37 -11.57
CA HIS A 173 0.61 16.10 -12.15
C HIS A 173 0.25 14.92 -11.24
N THR A 174 -0.94 14.36 -11.41
CA THR A 174 -1.47 13.27 -10.54
C THR A 174 -0.54 12.06 -10.40
N THR A 175 0.23 11.71 -11.43
CA THR A 175 1.22 10.63 -11.39
C THR A 175 2.39 10.93 -10.45
N VAL A 176 2.87 12.18 -10.43
CA VAL A 176 3.96 12.63 -9.57
C VAL A 176 3.48 12.69 -8.12
N SER A 177 2.33 13.31 -7.86
CA SER A 177 1.74 13.37 -6.52
C SER A 177 1.47 11.97 -5.96
N LYS A 178 0.98 11.04 -6.80
CA LYS A 178 0.79 9.63 -6.44
C LYS A 178 2.10 8.98 -5.99
N TYR A 179 3.18 9.14 -6.76
CA TYR A 179 4.50 8.61 -6.41
C TYR A 179 5.00 9.17 -5.07
N LEU A 180 4.84 10.47 -4.84
CA LEU A 180 5.26 11.13 -3.59
C LEU A 180 4.51 10.56 -2.37
N ILE A 181 3.21 10.26 -2.50
CA ILE A 181 2.39 9.64 -1.45
C ILE A 181 2.78 8.18 -1.23
N GLU A 182 2.98 7.40 -2.31
CA GLU A 182 3.38 5.99 -2.24
C GLU A 182 4.71 5.82 -1.49
N GLU A 183 5.67 6.70 -1.79
CA GLU A 183 7.04 6.66 -1.26
C GLU A 183 7.23 7.46 0.04
N ASN A 184 6.15 7.86 0.73
CA ASN A 184 6.17 8.53 2.04
C ASN A 184 6.87 9.90 2.10
N TYR A 185 6.90 10.66 1.01
CA TYR A 185 7.51 12.00 1.02
C TYR A 185 6.74 13.00 1.92
N LEU A 186 5.50 12.69 2.33
CA LEU A 186 4.76 13.52 3.27
C LEU A 186 5.29 13.43 4.72
N GLU A 187 6.10 12.43 5.08
CA GLU A 187 6.67 12.31 6.44
C GLU A 187 7.66 13.44 6.78
N TYR A 188 8.15 14.17 5.78
CA TYR A 188 9.02 15.33 5.98
C TYR A 188 8.26 16.58 6.48
N PHE A 189 6.93 16.57 6.38
CA PHE A 189 6.04 17.65 6.77
C PHE A 189 5.44 17.38 8.16
N ASN A 190 5.05 18.46 8.85
CA ASN A 190 4.19 18.31 10.03
C ASN A 190 2.76 17.98 9.60
N LYS A 191 1.87 17.78 10.58
CA LYS A 191 0.49 17.39 10.32
C LYS A 191 -0.26 18.49 9.55
N GLU A 192 -0.15 19.73 9.99
CA GLU A 192 -0.86 20.86 9.39
C GLU A 192 -0.45 21.09 7.92
N GLU A 193 0.85 21.00 7.63
CA GLU A 193 1.39 21.09 6.28
C GLU A 193 0.93 19.92 5.40
N SER A 194 0.96 18.71 5.94
CA SER A 194 0.47 17.51 5.24
C SER A 194 -1.02 17.65 4.91
N ASP A 195 -1.82 18.17 5.85
CA ASP A 195 -3.25 18.39 5.67
C ASP A 195 -3.52 19.38 4.52
N VAL A 196 -2.74 20.46 4.42
CA VAL A 196 -2.84 21.41 3.30
C VAL A 196 -2.53 20.73 1.97
N LEU A 197 -1.45 19.95 1.88
CA LEU A 197 -1.09 19.23 0.65
C LEU A 197 -2.15 18.20 0.25
N MET A 198 -2.71 17.49 1.22
CA MET A 198 -3.78 16.51 0.99
C MET A 198 -5.08 17.17 0.54
N GLU A 199 -5.42 18.38 1.01
CA GLU A 199 -6.57 19.15 0.52
C GLU A 199 -6.43 19.56 -0.94
N TYR A 200 -5.22 19.90 -1.41
CA TYR A 200 -4.97 20.10 -2.84
C TYR A 200 -5.18 18.81 -3.63
N PHE A 201 -4.59 17.70 -3.16
CA PHE A 201 -4.72 16.41 -3.84
C PHE A 201 -6.17 15.94 -3.91
N LYS A 202 -6.92 16.11 -2.82
CA LYS A 202 -8.36 15.82 -2.73
C LYS A 202 -9.18 16.57 -3.78
N LYS A 203 -8.90 17.86 -4.00
CA LYS A 203 -9.59 18.65 -5.04
C LYS A 203 -9.35 18.11 -6.43
N GLU A 204 -8.12 17.67 -6.74
CA GLU A 204 -7.80 17.05 -8.02
C GLU A 204 -8.48 15.69 -8.18
N ILE A 205 -8.48 14.82 -7.14
CA ILE A 205 -9.26 13.57 -7.18
C ILE A 205 -10.74 13.87 -7.45
N ALA A 206 -11.33 14.82 -6.72
CA ALA A 206 -12.74 15.16 -6.86
C ALA A 206 -13.07 15.66 -8.28
N LYS A 207 -12.19 16.48 -8.85
CA LYS A 207 -12.31 16.97 -10.23
C LYS A 207 -12.22 15.84 -11.25
N ASP A 208 -11.22 14.96 -11.12
CA ASP A 208 -11.03 13.80 -11.99
C ASP A 208 -12.23 12.84 -11.90
N PHE A 209 -12.71 12.58 -10.68
CA PHE A 209 -13.83 11.70 -10.41
C PHE A 209 -15.13 12.25 -10.99
N LYS A 210 -15.40 13.55 -10.79
CA LYS A 210 -16.55 14.25 -11.37
C LYS A 210 -16.49 14.31 -12.88
N SER A 211 -15.31 14.51 -13.47
CA SER A 211 -15.12 14.46 -14.92
C SER A 211 -15.46 13.08 -15.49
N SER A 212 -15.02 12.03 -14.79
CA SER A 212 -15.19 10.64 -15.22
C SER A 212 -16.64 10.14 -15.08
N TYR A 213 -17.33 10.48 -13.99
CA TYR A 213 -18.61 9.84 -13.62
C TYR A 213 -19.79 10.80 -13.41
N GLY A 214 -19.58 12.11 -13.44
CA GLY A 214 -20.64 13.10 -13.15
C GLY A 214 -21.80 13.11 -14.15
N LYS A 215 -21.68 12.46 -15.31
CA LYS A 215 -22.78 12.28 -16.27
C LYS A 215 -23.55 10.97 -16.08
N VAL A 216 -22.98 10.01 -15.34
CA VAL A 216 -23.50 8.64 -15.19
C VAL A 216 -24.10 8.42 -13.81
N MET A 217 -23.61 9.13 -12.79
CA MET A 217 -24.13 9.09 -11.42
C MET A 217 -24.98 10.32 -11.10
N HIS A 218 -25.90 10.15 -10.16
CA HIS A 218 -26.54 11.30 -9.52
C HIS A 218 -25.56 12.06 -8.61
N ASN A 219 -25.78 13.37 -8.46
CA ASN A 219 -24.90 14.25 -7.67
C ASN A 219 -24.74 13.80 -6.21
N PHE A 220 -25.78 13.27 -5.60
CA PHE A 220 -25.71 12.78 -4.22
C PHE A 220 -24.86 11.51 -4.10
N GLU A 221 -24.92 10.59 -5.06
CA GLU A 221 -24.11 9.37 -5.06
C GLU A 221 -22.64 9.69 -5.30
N LEU A 222 -22.39 10.62 -6.21
CA LEU A 222 -21.07 11.19 -6.45
C LEU A 222 -20.52 11.80 -5.15
N SER A 223 -21.33 12.59 -4.44
CA SER A 223 -20.95 13.18 -3.15
C SER A 223 -20.60 12.12 -2.13
N THR A 224 -21.44 11.09 -1.95
CA THR A 224 -21.16 10.00 -1.00
C THR A 224 -19.87 9.25 -1.34
N CYS A 225 -19.58 9.00 -2.63
CA CYS A 225 -18.32 8.40 -3.04
C CYS A 225 -17.12 9.30 -2.72
N LEU A 226 -17.27 10.61 -2.88
CA LEU A 226 -16.25 11.58 -2.50
C LEU A 226 -16.08 11.63 -0.97
N ASP A 227 -17.15 11.55 -0.19
CA ASP A 227 -17.09 11.51 1.28
C ASP A 227 -16.33 10.27 1.77
N LEU A 228 -16.60 9.09 1.16
CA LEU A 228 -15.85 7.85 1.41
C LEU A 228 -14.34 8.05 1.20
N ILE A 229 -13.94 8.77 0.15
CA ILE A 229 -12.54 9.10 -0.10
C ILE A 229 -12.03 10.09 0.94
N ASN A 230 -12.78 11.18 1.16
CA ASN A 230 -12.39 12.30 2.02
C ASN A 230 -12.14 11.87 3.46
N GLU A 231 -13.05 11.10 4.05
CA GLU A 231 -12.93 10.64 5.43
C GLU A 231 -11.81 9.63 5.63
N ASN A 232 -11.34 9.00 4.55
CA ASN A 232 -10.31 7.96 4.59
C ASN A 232 -8.98 8.40 3.96
N ILE A 233 -8.88 9.64 3.49
CA ILE A 233 -7.76 10.10 2.65
C ILE A 233 -6.40 10.07 3.35
N HIS A 234 -6.31 10.11 4.68
CA HIS A 234 -5.02 10.01 5.37
C HIS A 234 -4.56 8.57 5.61
N ASN A 235 -5.52 7.65 5.69
CA ASN A 235 -5.30 6.31 6.22
C ASN A 235 -5.27 5.23 5.14
N SER A 236 -5.62 5.61 3.92
CA SER A 236 -6.04 4.69 2.87
C SER A 236 -5.20 4.94 1.62
N LYS A 237 -3.88 4.74 1.72
CA LYS A 237 -2.95 4.91 0.58
C LYS A 237 -3.49 4.26 -0.69
N ILE A 238 -3.98 3.03 -0.59
CA ILE A 238 -4.55 2.28 -1.71
C ILE A 238 -5.74 3.00 -2.34
N LEU A 239 -6.65 3.57 -1.53
CA LEU A 239 -7.81 4.34 -2.00
C LEU A 239 -7.42 5.67 -2.65
N ILE A 240 -6.39 6.33 -2.13
CA ILE A 240 -5.86 7.59 -2.68
C ILE A 240 -5.21 7.34 -4.05
N VAL A 241 -4.45 6.25 -4.13
CA VAL A 241 -3.53 5.92 -5.22
C VAL A 241 -4.23 5.22 -6.37
N ASN A 242 -5.22 4.39 -6.06
CA ASN A 242 -6.00 3.68 -7.06
C ASN A 242 -7.25 4.47 -7.36
N ARG A 243 -7.44 4.80 -8.63
CA ARG A 243 -8.66 5.47 -9.08
C ARG A 243 -9.86 4.57 -8.79
N PHE A 244 -10.90 5.13 -8.16
CA PHE A 244 -12.19 4.46 -7.99
C PHE A 244 -12.78 4.21 -9.38
N LYS A 245 -12.96 2.94 -9.74
CA LYS A 245 -13.32 2.54 -11.10
C LYS A 245 -14.75 2.02 -11.14
N ARG A 246 -15.46 2.35 -12.22
CA ARG A 246 -16.65 1.59 -12.60
C ARG A 246 -16.19 0.17 -12.97
N ILE A 247 -16.83 -0.83 -12.38
CA ILE A 247 -16.60 -2.24 -12.61
C ILE A 247 -17.95 -2.86 -12.96
N ASP A 248 -18.03 -3.43 -14.16
CA ASP A 248 -19.27 -4.03 -14.63
C ASP A 248 -19.46 -5.47 -14.09
N ILE A 249 -18.37 -6.15 -13.67
CA ILE A 249 -18.41 -7.46 -13.01
C ILE A 249 -17.24 -7.53 -12.01
N LEU A 250 -17.54 -7.60 -10.71
CA LEU A 250 -16.52 -7.86 -9.70
C LEU A 250 -16.22 -9.36 -9.68
N ASP A 251 -15.02 -9.74 -10.13
CA ASP A 251 -14.36 -10.91 -9.56
C ASP A 251 -14.06 -10.58 -8.08
N ASN A 252 -14.24 -11.55 -7.17
CA ASN A 252 -13.99 -11.39 -5.73
C ASN A 252 -12.52 -11.00 -5.41
N THR A 253 -11.66 -10.97 -6.43
CA THR A 253 -10.27 -10.50 -6.42
C THR A 253 -10.13 -8.98 -6.61
N SER A 254 -11.15 -8.31 -7.15
CA SER A 254 -11.13 -6.87 -7.41
C SER A 254 -11.22 -6.07 -6.11
N LEU A 255 -10.21 -5.22 -5.90
CA LEU A 255 -9.99 -4.51 -4.65
C LEU A 255 -10.87 -3.25 -4.52
N MET A 256 -11.16 -2.56 -5.63
CA MET A 256 -11.74 -1.20 -5.56
C MET A 256 -12.57 -0.84 -6.79
N GLY A 257 -13.87 -0.59 -6.61
CA GLY A 257 -14.75 -0.06 -7.64
C GLY A 257 -16.24 -0.15 -7.30
N PHE A 258 -17.08 0.18 -8.28
CA PHE A 258 -18.53 0.23 -8.13
C PHE A 258 -19.25 -0.19 -9.41
N THR A 259 -20.48 -0.66 -9.29
CA THR A 259 -21.34 -1.01 -10.44
C THR A 259 -22.50 -0.03 -10.51
N ILE A 260 -22.82 0.42 -11.72
CA ILE A 260 -24.00 1.24 -12.00
C ILE A 260 -25.00 0.39 -12.78
N GLU A 261 -26.21 0.28 -12.24
CA GLU A 261 -27.36 -0.32 -12.90
C GLU A 261 -28.41 0.76 -13.16
N GLY A 262 -28.76 0.94 -14.44
CA GLY A 262 -29.49 2.13 -14.87
C GLY A 262 -28.66 3.39 -14.65
N ASN A 263 -29.03 4.20 -13.65
CA ASN A 263 -28.36 5.44 -13.26
C ASN A 263 -27.97 5.47 -11.78
N PHE A 264 -28.05 4.34 -11.07
CA PHE A 264 -27.78 4.28 -9.65
C PHE A 264 -26.64 3.31 -9.35
N ILE A 265 -25.90 3.60 -8.27
CA ILE A 265 -24.90 2.68 -7.77
C ILE A 265 -25.62 1.50 -7.11
N SER A 266 -25.50 0.32 -7.70
CA SER A 266 -26.07 -0.92 -7.16
C SER A 266 -25.05 -1.70 -6.32
N LYS A 267 -23.75 -1.52 -6.57
CA LYS A 267 -22.69 -2.26 -5.87
C LYS A 267 -21.48 -1.39 -5.58
N ILE A 268 -20.89 -1.56 -4.41
CA ILE A 268 -19.59 -0.98 -4.04
C ILE A 268 -18.67 -2.07 -3.50
N ALA A 269 -17.44 -2.10 -4.01
CA ALA A 269 -16.35 -2.89 -3.47
C ALA A 269 -15.15 -1.99 -3.15
N LEU A 270 -14.75 -1.96 -1.89
CA LEU A 270 -13.58 -1.24 -1.39
C LEU A 270 -12.76 -2.14 -0.48
N ASN A 271 -12.44 -3.34 -0.96
CA ASN A 271 -11.69 -4.35 -0.23
C ASN A 271 -10.21 -3.95 -0.13
N ARG A 272 -9.60 -4.11 1.05
CA ARG A 272 -8.17 -3.78 1.30
C ARG A 272 -7.80 -2.34 0.95
N CYS A 273 -8.73 -1.41 1.05
CA CYS A 273 -8.45 -0.01 0.78
C CYS A 273 -7.76 0.68 1.97
N GLY A 274 -7.95 0.18 3.19
CA GLY A 274 -7.49 0.84 4.42
C GLY A 274 -8.54 1.79 5.01
N LEU A 275 -9.82 1.59 4.68
CA LEU A 275 -10.93 2.37 5.22
C LEU A 275 -10.99 2.24 6.74
N GLN A 276 -11.17 3.35 7.44
CA GLN A 276 -11.37 3.41 8.88
C GLN A 276 -12.80 3.82 9.24
N VAL A 277 -13.43 4.63 8.39
CA VAL A 277 -14.76 5.21 8.62
C VAL A 277 -15.64 4.99 7.40
N VAL A 278 -16.91 4.69 7.63
CA VAL A 278 -17.97 4.77 6.62
C VAL A 278 -18.77 6.05 6.93
N PRO A 279 -18.89 7.00 5.99
CA PRO A 279 -19.56 8.27 6.23
C PRO A 279 -21.06 8.08 6.47
N ASP A 280 -21.68 8.97 7.24
CA ASP A 280 -23.14 8.99 7.42
C ASP A 280 -23.88 9.14 6.09
N SER A 281 -23.28 9.84 5.12
CA SER A 281 -23.81 10.04 3.77
C SER A 281 -23.96 8.75 2.96
N ILE A 282 -23.51 7.60 3.48
CA ILE A 282 -23.79 6.28 2.90
C ILE A 282 -25.31 6.05 2.73
N GLU A 283 -26.14 6.65 3.58
CA GLU A 283 -27.61 6.56 3.50
C GLU A 283 -28.21 7.06 2.18
N ASN A 284 -27.46 7.89 1.44
CA ASN A 284 -27.90 8.41 0.15
C ASN A 284 -27.85 7.34 -0.95
N LEU A 285 -27.11 6.26 -0.78
CA LEU A 285 -26.94 5.18 -1.76
C LEU A 285 -28.05 4.12 -1.64
N LYS A 286 -29.30 4.57 -1.69
CA LYS A 286 -30.50 3.75 -1.39
C LYS A 286 -30.71 2.54 -2.32
N ASN A 287 -30.07 2.53 -3.48
CA ASN A 287 -30.17 1.45 -4.46
C ASN A 287 -29.06 0.39 -4.31
N LEU A 288 -28.18 0.51 -3.31
CA LEU A 288 -27.16 -0.50 -3.06
C LEU A 288 -27.81 -1.84 -2.72
N ASN A 289 -27.41 -2.85 -3.48
CA ASN A 289 -27.73 -4.25 -3.28
C ASN A 289 -26.51 -5.01 -2.72
N GLU A 290 -25.29 -4.64 -3.11
CA GLU A 290 -24.09 -5.33 -2.64
C GLU A 290 -23.00 -4.38 -2.14
N ILE A 291 -22.46 -4.66 -0.95
CA ILE A 291 -21.35 -3.92 -0.37
C ILE A 291 -20.26 -4.89 0.09
N TYR A 292 -19.04 -4.68 -0.42
CA TYR A 292 -17.84 -5.43 -0.06
C TYR A 292 -16.80 -4.48 0.53
N LEU A 293 -16.55 -4.56 1.84
CA LEU A 293 -15.59 -3.76 2.59
C LEU A 293 -14.59 -4.65 3.34
N THR A 294 -14.22 -5.78 2.72
CA THR A 294 -13.37 -6.82 3.32
C THR A 294 -11.95 -6.32 3.54
N GLU A 295 -11.31 -6.73 4.64
CA GLU A 295 -9.90 -6.41 4.93
C GLU A 295 -9.60 -4.91 5.02
N ASN A 296 -10.48 -4.16 5.67
CA ASN A 296 -10.25 -2.76 6.03
C ASN A 296 -9.95 -2.61 7.54
N MET A 297 -9.98 -1.38 8.02
CA MET A 297 -9.66 -0.99 9.40
C MET A 297 -10.87 -0.37 10.10
N ILE A 298 -12.09 -0.66 9.61
CA ILE A 298 -13.34 -0.06 10.06
C ILE A 298 -13.63 -0.51 11.49
N ARG A 299 -13.89 0.45 12.39
CA ARG A 299 -14.16 0.20 13.81
C ARG A 299 -15.63 0.26 14.17
N GLU A 300 -16.36 1.11 13.47
CA GLU A 300 -17.77 1.42 13.72
C GLU A 300 -18.48 1.59 12.37
N ILE A 301 -19.77 1.28 12.34
CA ILE A 301 -20.67 1.52 11.21
C ILE A 301 -21.72 2.52 11.69
N PRO A 302 -22.00 3.60 10.94
CA PRO A 302 -22.98 4.60 11.35
C PRO A 302 -24.40 4.03 11.44
N GLU A 303 -25.23 4.60 12.32
CA GLU A 303 -26.65 4.22 12.42
C GLU A 303 -27.40 4.47 11.10
N SER A 304 -26.99 5.47 10.31
CA SER A 304 -27.58 5.76 9.00
C SER A 304 -27.45 4.61 7.98
N PHE A 305 -26.53 3.66 8.21
CA PHE A 305 -26.35 2.48 7.37
C PHE A 305 -27.61 1.60 7.29
N GLY A 306 -28.46 1.62 8.33
CA GLY A 306 -29.74 0.91 8.33
C GLY A 306 -30.76 1.43 7.30
N SER A 307 -30.50 2.57 6.67
CA SER A 307 -31.33 3.12 5.58
C SER A 307 -31.17 2.37 4.25
N LEU A 308 -30.17 1.49 4.13
CA LEU A 308 -29.85 0.71 2.92
C LEU A 308 -30.76 -0.51 2.78
N VAL A 309 -32.06 -0.28 2.75
CA VAL A 309 -33.09 -1.31 2.86
C VAL A 309 -33.15 -2.32 1.71
N ASN A 310 -32.52 -1.99 0.57
CA ASN A 310 -32.41 -2.86 -0.61
C ASN A 310 -31.15 -3.76 -0.59
N LEU A 311 -30.30 -3.63 0.43
CA LEU A 311 -29.03 -4.35 0.52
C LEU A 311 -29.28 -5.85 0.70
N GLY A 312 -28.84 -6.65 -0.26
CA GLY A 312 -28.91 -8.12 -0.24
C GLY A 312 -27.62 -8.78 0.26
N ILE A 313 -26.45 -8.20 -0.03
CA ILE A 313 -25.14 -8.74 0.36
C ILE A 313 -24.32 -7.67 1.08
N LEU A 314 -23.87 -7.99 2.29
CA LEU A 314 -22.94 -7.18 3.06
C LEU A 314 -21.76 -8.01 3.54
N ASN A 315 -20.57 -7.68 3.05
CA ASN A 315 -19.32 -8.26 3.52
C ASN A 315 -18.45 -7.21 4.22
N LEU A 316 -18.35 -7.36 5.55
CA LEU A 316 -17.56 -6.55 6.47
C LEU A 316 -16.44 -7.37 7.12
N SER A 317 -16.07 -8.51 6.53
CA SER A 317 -15.10 -9.42 7.13
C SER A 317 -13.69 -8.81 7.24
N LYS A 318 -12.92 -9.26 8.23
CA LYS A 318 -11.56 -8.82 8.52
C LYS A 318 -11.46 -7.31 8.73
N ASN A 319 -12.35 -6.77 9.55
CA ASN A 319 -12.32 -5.37 10.03
C ASN A 319 -12.02 -5.34 11.54
N LYS A 320 -12.34 -4.24 12.22
CA LYS A 320 -12.13 -4.03 13.65
C LYS A 320 -13.42 -3.72 14.39
N LEU A 321 -14.57 -4.17 13.86
CA LEU A 321 -15.88 -3.88 14.42
C LEU A 321 -16.03 -4.50 15.81
N LYS A 322 -16.45 -3.72 16.79
CA LYS A 322 -16.78 -4.21 18.15
C LYS A 322 -18.28 -4.40 18.35
N VAL A 323 -19.08 -3.62 17.62
CA VAL A 323 -20.54 -3.62 17.69
C VAL A 323 -21.13 -3.50 16.29
N ILE A 324 -22.38 -3.93 16.16
CA ILE A 324 -23.22 -3.66 15.00
C ILE A 324 -24.32 -2.70 15.48
N PRO A 325 -24.62 -1.60 14.76
CA PRO A 325 -25.65 -0.65 15.16
C PRO A 325 -27.03 -1.30 15.19
N GLU A 326 -27.93 -0.79 16.04
CA GLU A 326 -29.29 -1.33 16.14
C GLU A 326 -30.06 -1.13 14.82
N SER A 327 -29.73 -0.12 14.02
CA SER A 327 -30.34 0.11 12.70
C SER A 327 -30.14 -1.02 11.69
N PHE A 328 -29.20 -1.96 11.89
CA PHE A 328 -29.07 -3.14 11.00
C PHE A 328 -30.35 -3.96 10.95
N GLY A 329 -31.19 -3.93 11.98
CA GLY A 329 -32.50 -4.58 11.94
C GLY A 329 -33.42 -4.07 10.83
N ASN A 330 -33.14 -2.92 10.24
CA ASN A 330 -33.91 -2.35 9.13
C ASN A 330 -33.49 -2.91 7.76
N LEU A 331 -32.39 -3.66 7.66
CA LEU A 331 -31.90 -4.25 6.41
C LEU A 331 -32.71 -5.51 6.05
N TYR A 332 -34.02 -5.35 5.87
CA TYR A 332 -34.95 -6.46 5.70
C TYR A 332 -34.70 -7.30 4.44
N SER A 333 -34.04 -6.74 3.42
CA SER A 333 -33.68 -7.46 2.18
C SER A 333 -32.37 -8.26 2.29
N LEU A 334 -31.64 -8.14 3.39
CA LEU A 334 -30.31 -8.72 3.53
C LEU A 334 -30.38 -10.25 3.55
N GLU A 335 -29.67 -10.88 2.62
CA GLU A 335 -29.60 -12.34 2.48
C GLU A 335 -28.26 -12.90 2.98
N ILE A 336 -27.17 -12.14 2.80
CA ILE A 336 -25.82 -12.56 3.20
C ILE A 336 -25.19 -11.46 4.04
N LEU A 337 -24.84 -11.82 5.28
CA LEU A 337 -24.08 -10.96 6.19
C LEU A 337 -22.81 -11.69 6.62
N ASN A 338 -21.67 -11.21 6.15
CA ASN A 338 -20.36 -11.72 6.52
C ASN A 338 -19.62 -10.72 7.42
N LEU A 339 -19.43 -11.10 8.68
CA LEU A 339 -18.78 -10.34 9.74
C LEU A 339 -17.58 -11.09 10.32
N ASN A 340 -17.05 -12.06 9.58
CA ASN A 340 -15.92 -12.88 10.03
C ASN A 340 -14.71 -12.02 10.40
N HIS A 341 -13.92 -12.48 11.36
CA HIS A 341 -12.69 -11.82 11.80
C HIS A 341 -12.88 -10.35 12.15
N ASN A 342 -13.85 -10.07 13.02
CA ASN A 342 -14.02 -8.79 13.67
C ASN A 342 -13.72 -8.94 15.17
N GLN A 343 -14.16 -7.98 15.97
CA GLN A 343 -14.00 -7.97 17.42
C GLN A 343 -15.36 -7.90 18.12
N LEU A 344 -16.42 -8.42 17.49
CA LEU A 344 -17.78 -8.32 17.99
C LEU A 344 -17.93 -9.05 19.33
N GLU A 345 -18.42 -8.35 20.34
CA GLU A 345 -18.63 -8.88 21.69
C GLU A 345 -20.08 -9.35 21.93
N TRP A 346 -21.04 -8.74 21.23
CA TRP A 346 -22.45 -9.11 21.23
C TRP A 346 -23.10 -8.78 19.87
N LEU A 347 -24.33 -9.29 19.67
CA LEU A 347 -25.20 -8.90 18.57
C LEU A 347 -26.37 -8.06 19.12
N PRO A 348 -26.85 -7.03 18.39
CA PRO A 348 -27.98 -6.22 18.80
C PRO A 348 -29.29 -7.02 18.78
N ASN A 349 -30.26 -6.60 19.59
CA ASN A 349 -31.59 -7.25 19.63
C ASN A 349 -32.36 -7.00 18.33
N SER A 350 -32.07 -5.93 17.61
CA SER A 350 -32.63 -5.63 16.30
C SER A 350 -32.31 -6.66 15.22
N ILE A 351 -31.34 -7.57 15.44
CA ILE A 351 -31.00 -8.64 14.48
C ILE A 351 -32.24 -9.43 14.03
N LYS A 352 -33.29 -9.51 14.88
CA LYS A 352 -34.59 -10.10 14.54
C LYS A 352 -35.25 -9.55 13.27
N GLY A 353 -34.87 -8.34 12.83
CA GLY A 353 -35.40 -7.66 11.65
C GLY A 353 -34.85 -8.18 10.33
N LEU A 354 -33.73 -8.92 10.34
CA LEU A 354 -33.10 -9.52 9.15
C LEU A 354 -33.84 -10.78 8.65
N LYS A 355 -35.13 -10.64 8.31
CA LYS A 355 -36.03 -11.77 8.03
C LYS A 355 -35.66 -12.61 6.80
N ASN A 356 -34.98 -12.01 5.83
CA ASN A 356 -34.54 -12.68 4.61
C ASN A 356 -33.11 -13.24 4.70
N LEU A 357 -32.45 -13.12 5.86
CA LEU A 357 -31.06 -13.54 6.01
C LEU A 357 -30.93 -15.06 5.86
N LYS A 358 -30.15 -15.50 4.88
CA LYS A 358 -29.87 -16.90 4.56
C LYS A 358 -28.51 -17.33 5.11
N ILE A 359 -27.54 -16.43 5.14
CA ILE A 359 -26.18 -16.72 5.60
C ILE A 359 -25.75 -15.63 6.59
N LEU A 360 -25.43 -16.07 7.81
CA LEU A 360 -24.80 -15.24 8.83
C LEU A 360 -23.46 -15.86 9.22
N SER A 361 -22.37 -15.17 8.87
CA SER A 361 -21.01 -15.60 9.19
C SER A 361 -20.40 -14.65 10.23
N LEU A 362 -20.10 -15.19 11.41
CA LEU A 362 -19.55 -14.50 12.58
C LEU A 362 -18.28 -15.20 13.09
N TRP A 363 -17.62 -15.98 12.24
CA TRP A 363 -16.41 -16.73 12.58
C TRP A 363 -15.29 -15.79 13.06
N GLY A 364 -14.58 -16.16 14.13
CA GLY A 364 -13.41 -15.41 14.60
C GLY A 364 -13.76 -14.04 15.19
N ASN A 365 -14.76 -14.00 16.06
CA ASN A 365 -15.17 -12.82 16.82
C ASN A 365 -14.94 -13.05 18.33
N LYS A 366 -15.53 -12.21 19.19
CA LYS A 366 -15.42 -12.30 20.66
C LYS A 366 -16.79 -12.51 21.33
N LEU A 367 -17.75 -13.11 20.62
CA LEU A 367 -19.12 -13.28 21.11
C LEU A 367 -19.11 -14.21 22.33
N SER A 368 -19.59 -13.71 23.46
CA SER A 368 -19.72 -14.48 24.70
C SER A 368 -21.10 -15.10 24.90
N SER A 369 -22.11 -14.54 24.23
CA SER A 369 -23.48 -15.03 24.17
C SER A 369 -24.13 -14.63 22.84
N LEU A 370 -25.30 -15.20 22.55
CA LEU A 370 -26.18 -14.78 21.47
C LEU A 370 -27.51 -14.27 22.06
N PRO A 371 -28.14 -13.25 21.47
CA PRO A 371 -29.46 -12.80 21.88
C PRO A 371 -30.52 -13.85 21.51
N GLU A 372 -31.59 -13.96 22.31
CA GLU A 372 -32.76 -14.82 22.00
C GLU A 372 -33.38 -14.47 20.64
N GLN A 373 -33.21 -13.22 20.20
CA GLN A 373 -33.67 -12.69 18.93
C GLN A 373 -33.03 -13.38 17.72
N ILE A 374 -31.92 -14.12 17.89
CA ILE A 374 -31.33 -14.92 16.80
C ILE A 374 -32.34 -15.91 16.21
N GLY A 375 -33.21 -16.51 17.05
CA GLY A 375 -34.26 -17.43 16.63
C GLY A 375 -35.35 -16.81 15.74
N SER A 376 -35.33 -15.49 15.55
CA SER A 376 -36.26 -14.78 14.66
C SER A 376 -35.82 -14.77 13.19
N LEU A 377 -34.63 -15.27 12.86
CA LEU A 377 -34.06 -15.35 11.52
C LEU A 377 -34.59 -16.59 10.76
N SER A 378 -35.89 -16.61 10.48
CA SER A 378 -36.58 -17.80 9.96
C SER A 378 -36.06 -18.35 8.63
N SER A 379 -35.39 -17.52 7.83
CA SER A 379 -34.83 -17.89 6.52
C SER A 379 -33.36 -18.35 6.59
N LEU A 380 -32.77 -18.41 7.79
CA LEU A 380 -31.34 -18.66 7.97
C LEU A 380 -30.99 -20.11 7.67
N ASN A 381 -30.16 -20.31 6.66
CA ASN A 381 -29.68 -21.63 6.23
C ASN A 381 -28.33 -21.98 6.84
N ILE A 382 -27.45 -20.98 7.00
CA ILE A 382 -26.08 -21.16 7.48
C ILE A 382 -25.82 -20.16 8.60
N LEU A 383 -25.43 -20.68 9.77
CA LEU A 383 -24.97 -19.90 10.90
C LEU A 383 -23.55 -20.33 11.30
N GLY A 384 -22.57 -19.49 10.97
CA GLY A 384 -21.17 -19.71 11.31
C GLY A 384 -20.77 -18.92 12.55
N LEU A 385 -20.44 -19.60 13.64
CA LEU A 385 -20.11 -19.01 14.94
C LEU A 385 -18.78 -19.55 15.50
N SER A 386 -17.98 -20.23 14.68
CA SER A 386 -16.75 -20.81 15.16
C SER A 386 -15.72 -19.77 15.62
N TYR A 387 -14.80 -20.17 16.48
CA TYR A 387 -13.78 -19.26 17.05
C TYR A 387 -14.41 -18.02 17.70
N ASN A 388 -15.32 -18.26 18.63
CA ASN A 388 -15.91 -17.25 19.52
C ASN A 388 -15.70 -17.68 20.98
N LEU A 389 -16.39 -17.02 21.92
CA LEU A 389 -16.27 -17.25 23.36
C LEU A 389 -17.60 -17.77 23.96
N LEU A 390 -18.46 -18.40 23.15
CA LEU A 390 -19.80 -18.81 23.56
C LEU A 390 -19.72 -19.91 24.63
N LYS A 391 -20.41 -19.70 25.74
CA LYS A 391 -20.56 -20.71 26.82
C LYS A 391 -21.85 -21.54 26.70
N SER A 392 -22.85 -20.98 26.04
CA SER A 392 -24.14 -21.59 25.73
C SER A 392 -24.72 -20.95 24.46
N ILE A 393 -25.74 -21.59 23.89
CA ILE A 393 -26.59 -21.00 22.84
C ILE A 393 -28.04 -20.87 23.38
N PRO A 394 -28.81 -19.87 22.93
CA PRO A 394 -30.18 -19.65 23.39
C PRO A 394 -31.13 -20.74 22.93
N ASP A 395 -32.21 -20.97 23.69
CA ASP A 395 -33.21 -21.99 23.36
C ASP A 395 -33.92 -21.65 22.05
N SER A 396 -34.05 -20.37 21.72
CA SER A 396 -34.66 -19.89 20.47
C SER A 396 -33.95 -20.35 19.19
N ILE A 397 -32.75 -20.94 19.27
CA ILE A 397 -32.11 -21.59 18.12
C ILE A 397 -33.04 -22.63 17.48
N SER A 398 -33.93 -23.24 18.28
CA SER A 398 -34.96 -24.19 17.81
C SER A 398 -35.95 -23.62 16.80
N ASN A 399 -36.04 -22.29 16.72
CA ASN A 399 -36.97 -21.58 15.84
C ASN A 399 -36.40 -21.38 14.43
N LEU A 400 -35.12 -21.67 14.21
CA LEU A 400 -34.46 -21.57 12.90
C LEU A 400 -34.81 -22.78 12.01
N LYS A 401 -36.05 -22.83 11.53
CA LYS A 401 -36.62 -23.98 10.79
C LYS A 401 -36.00 -24.21 9.41
N ALA A 402 -35.22 -23.26 8.90
CA ALA A 402 -34.50 -23.39 7.65
C ALA A 402 -33.00 -23.69 7.86
N LEU A 403 -32.52 -23.86 9.09
CA LEU A 403 -31.08 -23.99 9.36
C LEU A 403 -30.55 -25.36 8.93
N HIS A 404 -29.62 -25.36 7.97
CA HIS A 404 -29.00 -26.58 7.44
C HIS A 404 -27.59 -26.79 8.01
N THR A 405 -26.85 -25.70 8.24
CA THR A 405 -25.48 -25.75 8.76
C THR A 405 -25.34 -24.85 9.97
N LEU A 406 -24.90 -25.44 11.09
CA LEU A 406 -24.56 -24.74 12.31
C LEU A 406 -23.11 -25.06 12.70
N ASP A 407 -22.24 -24.06 12.67
CA ASP A 407 -20.86 -24.21 13.13
C ASP A 407 -20.63 -23.48 14.44
N LEU A 408 -20.47 -24.25 15.51
CA LEU A 408 -20.17 -23.80 16.87
C LEU A 408 -18.79 -24.26 17.34
N SER A 409 -17.93 -24.72 16.42
CA SER A 409 -16.61 -25.24 16.78
C SER A 409 -15.70 -24.16 17.37
N ASN A 410 -14.72 -24.56 18.19
CA ASN A 410 -13.76 -23.62 18.80
C ASN A 410 -14.47 -22.52 19.61
N ASN A 411 -15.33 -22.95 20.54
CA ASN A 411 -16.00 -22.09 21.52
C ASN A 411 -15.72 -22.62 22.93
N ALA A 412 -16.44 -22.11 23.94
CA ALA A 412 -16.35 -22.56 25.32
C ALA A 412 -17.64 -23.26 25.78
N LEU A 413 -18.38 -23.91 24.87
CA LEU A 413 -19.68 -24.52 25.17
C LEU A 413 -19.53 -25.64 26.18
N VAL A 414 -20.27 -25.54 27.29
CA VAL A 414 -20.31 -26.60 28.32
C VAL A 414 -21.49 -27.54 28.10
N LYS A 415 -22.56 -27.03 27.48
CA LYS A 415 -23.75 -27.79 27.08
C LYS A 415 -24.35 -27.20 25.81
N VAL A 416 -25.14 -28.02 25.14
CA VAL A 416 -26.06 -27.61 24.06
C VAL A 416 -27.49 -27.78 24.62
N PRO A 417 -28.44 -26.87 24.34
CA PRO A 417 -29.81 -26.99 24.83
C PRO A 417 -30.55 -28.15 24.14
N ASP A 418 -31.47 -28.80 24.89
CA ASP A 418 -32.36 -29.83 24.35
C ASP A 418 -33.20 -29.32 23.17
N SER A 419 -33.50 -28.02 23.16
CA SER A 419 -34.26 -27.38 22.09
C SER A 419 -33.59 -27.52 20.71
N LEU A 420 -32.27 -27.72 20.65
CA LEU A 420 -31.56 -27.92 19.37
C LEU A 420 -32.09 -29.15 18.63
N GLY A 421 -32.57 -30.18 19.34
CA GLY A 421 -33.22 -31.36 18.76
C GLY A 421 -34.46 -31.06 17.91
N LYS A 422 -35.05 -29.86 18.05
CA LYS A 422 -36.22 -29.41 17.28
C LYS A 422 -35.86 -28.73 15.95
N VAL A 423 -34.57 -28.62 15.62
CA VAL A 423 -34.09 -28.04 14.34
C VAL A 423 -33.97 -29.17 13.31
N GLU A 424 -35.11 -29.71 12.91
CA GLU A 424 -35.19 -30.88 12.01
C GLU A 424 -34.53 -30.66 10.65
N SER A 425 -34.34 -29.40 10.23
CA SER A 425 -33.66 -29.03 8.98
C SER A 425 -32.14 -29.21 9.01
N LEU A 426 -31.54 -29.46 10.18
CA LEU A 426 -30.09 -29.43 10.37
C LEU A 426 -29.42 -30.64 9.71
N HIS A 427 -28.48 -30.38 8.81
CA HIS A 427 -27.72 -31.41 8.09
C HIS A 427 -26.28 -31.52 8.61
N THR A 428 -25.70 -30.41 9.04
CA THR A 428 -24.30 -30.35 9.45
C THR A 428 -24.18 -29.57 10.75
N LEU A 429 -23.63 -30.21 11.78
CA LEU A 429 -23.42 -29.62 13.10
C LEU A 429 -21.96 -29.78 13.53
N TRP A 430 -21.27 -28.65 13.70
CA TRP A 430 -19.89 -28.63 14.20
C TRP A 430 -19.87 -28.19 15.65
N LEU A 431 -19.37 -29.05 16.53
CA LEU A 431 -19.20 -28.83 17.96
C LEU A 431 -17.76 -29.11 18.43
N ASN A 432 -16.82 -29.35 17.50
CA ASN A 432 -15.43 -29.64 17.84
C ASN A 432 -14.80 -28.55 18.72
N ASN A 433 -13.80 -28.92 19.52
CA ASN A 433 -13.02 -27.99 20.34
C ASN A 433 -13.93 -27.13 21.24
N ASN A 434 -14.71 -27.80 22.09
CA ASN A 434 -15.56 -27.18 23.11
C ASN A 434 -15.32 -27.89 24.46
N HIS A 435 -16.15 -27.59 25.46
CA HIS A 435 -16.09 -28.18 26.80
C HIS A 435 -17.32 -29.05 27.11
N LEU A 436 -17.91 -29.67 26.08
CA LEU A 436 -19.08 -30.51 26.22
C LEU A 436 -18.73 -31.79 26.99
N LYS A 437 -19.45 -32.02 28.08
CA LYS A 437 -19.34 -33.27 28.85
C LYS A 437 -20.39 -34.29 28.47
N ILE A 438 -21.58 -33.83 28.11
CA ILE A 438 -22.74 -34.65 27.76
C ILE A 438 -23.41 -34.00 26.55
N LEU A 439 -23.99 -34.84 25.69
CA LEU A 439 -24.86 -34.39 24.61
C LEU A 439 -26.32 -34.62 25.02
N PRO A 440 -27.23 -33.65 24.75
CA PRO A 440 -28.63 -33.83 25.08
C PRO A 440 -29.24 -34.97 24.26
N SER A 441 -30.07 -35.81 24.89
CA SER A 441 -30.74 -36.94 24.21
C SER A 441 -31.61 -36.47 23.04
N ALA A 442 -32.11 -35.23 23.11
CA ALA A 442 -32.84 -34.58 22.04
C ALA A 442 -32.06 -34.46 20.71
N LEU A 443 -30.72 -34.56 20.69
CA LEU A 443 -29.98 -34.62 19.41
C LEU A 443 -30.35 -35.85 18.56
N SER A 444 -30.85 -36.92 19.18
CA SER A 444 -31.39 -38.08 18.46
C SER A 444 -32.60 -37.76 17.58
N MET A 445 -33.29 -36.63 17.86
CA MET A 445 -34.44 -36.16 17.07
C MET A 445 -34.02 -35.49 15.74
N LEU A 446 -32.74 -35.20 15.55
CA LEU A 446 -32.21 -34.59 14.33
C LEU A 446 -32.08 -35.61 13.20
N THR A 447 -33.22 -36.07 12.67
CA THR A 447 -33.30 -37.14 11.68
C THR A 447 -32.64 -36.83 10.33
N ASN A 448 -32.46 -35.56 9.99
CA ASN A 448 -31.77 -35.13 8.76
C ASN A 448 -30.27 -34.85 8.94
N LEU A 449 -29.73 -35.01 10.15
CA LEU A 449 -28.32 -34.73 10.44
C LEU A 449 -27.43 -35.77 9.75
N LYS A 450 -26.56 -35.29 8.86
CA LYS A 450 -25.61 -36.11 8.09
C LYS A 450 -24.23 -36.09 8.72
N ASP A 451 -23.80 -34.91 9.14
CA ASP A 451 -22.46 -34.68 9.67
C ASP A 451 -22.53 -34.09 11.08
N LEU A 452 -21.98 -34.82 12.05
CA LEU A 452 -21.83 -34.37 13.43
C LEU A 452 -20.36 -34.43 13.85
N TYR A 453 -19.77 -33.27 14.10
CA TYR A 453 -18.37 -33.18 14.48
C TYR A 453 -18.22 -32.81 15.96
N LEU A 454 -17.60 -33.70 16.75
CA LEU A 454 -17.52 -33.60 18.22
C LEU A 454 -16.10 -33.69 18.79
N VAL A 455 -15.09 -33.73 17.92
CA VAL A 455 -13.68 -33.95 18.29
C VAL A 455 -13.22 -32.92 19.31
N ASN A 456 -12.35 -33.33 20.25
CA ASN A 456 -11.81 -32.47 21.31
C ASN A 456 -12.90 -31.84 22.20
N ASN A 457 -13.82 -32.69 22.67
CA ASN A 457 -14.70 -32.41 23.80
C ASN A 457 -14.45 -33.44 24.91
N PRO A 458 -14.50 -33.06 26.20
CA PRO A 458 -14.37 -33.98 27.32
C PRO A 458 -15.67 -34.78 27.57
N LEU A 459 -16.19 -35.44 26.52
CA LEU A 459 -17.42 -36.20 26.59
C LEU A 459 -17.26 -37.41 27.51
N VAL A 460 -18.21 -37.58 28.42
CA VAL A 460 -18.31 -38.74 29.30
C VAL A 460 -19.42 -39.63 28.77
N LEU A 461 -19.11 -40.90 28.51
CA LEU A 461 -20.14 -41.90 28.24
C LEU A 461 -20.88 -42.14 29.55
N ASN A 462 -22.13 -41.73 29.63
CA ASN A 462 -22.99 -42.07 30.75
C ASN A 462 -23.33 -43.56 30.59
N THR A 463 -22.59 -44.44 31.27
CA THR A 463 -22.81 -45.90 31.22
C THR A 463 -23.97 -46.37 32.09
N ASN A 464 -24.74 -45.45 32.66
CA ASN A 464 -25.70 -45.72 33.74
C ASN A 464 -27.15 -45.38 33.41
N GLU A 465 -27.57 -45.49 32.15
CA GLU A 465 -28.99 -45.56 31.81
C GLU A 465 -29.20 -46.74 30.86
N GLU A 466 -29.53 -47.89 31.46
CA GLU A 466 -30.34 -48.91 30.80
C GLU A 466 -31.70 -48.27 30.45
N THR A 467 -31.93 -47.95 29.17
CA THR A 467 -33.20 -48.09 28.43
C THR A 467 -33.10 -47.51 27.04
#